data_AF-A0A0X3W5E2-F1
#
_entry.id   AF-A0A0X3W5E2-F1
#
_cell.length_a   1.000
_cell.length_b   1.000
_cell.length_c   1.000
_cell.angle_alpha   90.00
_cell.angle_beta   90.00
_cell.angle_gamma   90.00
#
_symmetry.space_group_name_H-M   'P 1'
#
loop_
_entity.id
_entity.type
_entity.pdbx_description
1 polymer ?
#
loop_
_entity_poly.entity_id
_entity_poly.type
_entity_poly.pdbx_seq_one_letter_code
_entity_poly.pdbx_strand_id
1 'polypeptide(L)'
;MLNKYARAFFTRVLTPFAAFLIRRGVSPDAVTFIGTAGVVAGALVFFPRGEFFWGTVVITLFVFSDLVDGNMARQLGRSSRWGAFLDSTLDRVADSAIFGGLALWYAGSGDDNILCAVSIFCLASGQVVSYTKARGEAIGLPVAVNGLVERAERLVISLVAAGLAGLHDFGVPGIQVLLPVALWIVAAGSMVTLVQRVVTVRRESAEADAAGGTTQESEATQ
;
A
#
# COMPACT_ATOMS: atom_id res chain seq x y z
N MET A 1 1.34 -17.94 9.41
CA MET A 1 2.62 -18.68 9.62
C MET A 1 3.60 -18.55 8.44
N LEU A 2 3.15 -18.50 7.17
CA LEU A 2 4.03 -18.21 6.00
C LEU A 2 4.86 -16.93 6.15
N ASN A 3 4.26 -15.87 6.72
CA ASN A 3 4.89 -14.57 6.88
C ASN A 3 6.18 -14.61 7.74
N LYS A 4 6.27 -15.51 8.75
CA LYS A 4 7.45 -15.60 9.62
C LYS A 4 8.66 -16.17 8.88
N TYR A 5 8.47 -17.22 8.08
CA TYR A 5 9.54 -17.86 7.31
C TYR A 5 9.99 -17.01 6.13
N ALA A 6 9.05 -16.43 5.39
CA ALA A 6 9.37 -15.48 4.32
C ALA A 6 10.14 -14.27 4.86
N ARG A 7 9.67 -13.65 5.95
CA ARG A 7 10.35 -12.52 6.57
C ARG A 7 11.75 -12.87 7.06
N ALA A 8 11.94 -14.05 7.64
CA ALA A 8 13.26 -14.53 8.07
C ALA A 8 14.20 -14.73 6.87
N PHE A 9 13.71 -15.34 5.79
CA PHE A 9 14.47 -15.53 4.55
C PHE A 9 14.89 -14.18 3.94
N PHE A 10 13.93 -13.28 3.69
CA PHE A 10 14.23 -11.95 3.13
C PHE A 10 15.14 -11.14 4.04
N THR A 11 14.95 -11.19 5.36
CA THR A 11 15.86 -10.51 6.31
C THR A 11 17.28 -11.07 6.15
N ARG A 12 17.46 -12.38 6.06
CA ARG A 12 18.78 -13.00 5.89
C ARG A 12 19.45 -12.57 4.58
N VAL A 13 18.69 -12.54 3.48
CA VAL A 13 19.19 -12.14 2.15
C VAL A 13 19.53 -10.65 2.10
N LEU A 14 18.73 -9.79 2.74
CA LEU A 14 18.89 -8.33 2.70
C LEU A 14 19.86 -7.79 3.76
N THR A 15 20.16 -8.54 4.81
CA THR A 15 21.11 -8.14 5.87
C THR A 15 22.48 -7.70 5.37
N PRO A 16 23.17 -8.43 4.46
CA PRO A 16 24.47 -7.97 3.95
C PRO A 16 24.36 -6.63 3.20
N PHE A 17 23.27 -6.42 2.47
CA PHE A 17 23.03 -5.19 1.73
C PHE A 17 22.73 -4.00 2.67
N ALA A 18 21.87 -4.21 3.67
CA ALA A 18 21.61 -3.22 4.72
C ALA A 18 22.90 -2.84 5.48
N ALA A 19 23.72 -3.82 5.86
CA ALA A 19 25.00 -3.58 6.53
C ALA A 19 26.00 -2.81 5.64
N PHE A 20 26.02 -3.12 4.33
CA PHE A 20 26.83 -2.38 3.35
C PHE A 20 26.41 -0.91 3.27
N LEU A 21 25.10 -0.63 3.13
CA LEU A 21 24.58 0.75 3.07
C LEU A 21 24.87 1.54 4.35
N ILE A 22 24.71 0.91 5.52
CA ILE A 22 25.07 1.52 6.81
C ILE A 22 26.55 1.88 6.85
N ARG A 23 27.45 0.99 6.42
CA ARG A 23 28.90 1.26 6.36
C ARG A 23 29.26 2.39 5.40
N ARG A 24 28.43 2.64 4.37
CA ARG A 24 28.58 3.75 3.43
C ARG A 24 27.96 5.06 3.94
N GLY A 25 27.39 5.07 5.14
CA GLY A 25 26.78 6.26 5.75
C GLY A 25 25.40 6.61 5.19
N VAL A 26 24.75 5.68 4.47
CA VAL A 26 23.40 5.89 3.92
C VAL A 26 22.39 5.77 5.05
N SER A 27 21.48 6.75 5.18
CA SER A 27 20.39 6.70 6.16
C SER A 27 19.24 5.81 5.69
N PRO A 28 18.47 5.19 6.61
CA PRO A 28 17.24 4.48 6.26
C PRO A 28 16.27 5.36 5.45
N ASP A 29 16.07 6.61 5.88
CA ASP A 29 15.20 7.57 5.20
C ASP A 29 15.59 7.78 3.73
N ALA A 30 16.89 7.84 3.41
CA ALA A 30 17.36 7.98 2.03
C ALA A 30 16.99 6.76 1.18
N VAL A 31 17.02 5.56 1.77
CA VAL A 31 16.59 4.32 1.11
C VAL A 31 15.08 4.36 0.85
N THR A 32 14.27 4.80 1.80
CA THR A 32 12.81 4.97 1.64
C THR A 32 12.47 5.94 0.50
N PHE A 33 13.17 7.08 0.44
CA PHE A 33 12.97 8.08 -0.63
C PHE A 33 13.34 7.55 -2.01
N ILE A 34 14.51 6.91 -2.15
CA ILE A 34 14.98 6.34 -3.42
C ILE A 34 14.06 5.18 -3.84
N GLY A 35 13.67 4.34 -2.89
CA GLY A 35 12.67 3.30 -3.05
C GLY A 35 11.39 3.81 -3.69
N THR A 36 10.77 4.76 -3.02
CA THR A 36 9.52 5.36 -3.47
C THR A 36 9.67 6.06 -4.82
N ALA A 37 10.76 6.81 -5.04
CA ALA A 37 11.02 7.44 -6.31
C ALA A 37 11.13 6.42 -7.45
N GLY A 38 11.76 5.26 -7.19
CA GLY A 38 11.85 4.17 -8.14
C GLY A 38 10.51 3.50 -8.45
N VAL A 39 9.66 3.32 -7.43
CA VAL A 39 8.27 2.83 -7.63
C VAL A 39 7.46 3.82 -8.46
N VAL A 40 7.53 5.11 -8.14
CA VAL A 40 6.83 6.18 -8.87
C VAL A 40 7.30 6.25 -10.32
N ALA A 41 8.62 6.21 -10.55
CA ALA A 41 9.18 6.19 -11.90
C ALA A 41 8.75 4.93 -12.66
N GLY A 42 8.84 3.75 -12.04
CA GLY A 42 8.39 2.49 -12.62
C GLY A 42 6.93 2.54 -13.05
N ALA A 43 6.05 3.02 -12.19
CA ALA A 43 4.63 3.12 -12.49
C ALA A 43 4.33 4.16 -13.57
N LEU A 44 4.81 5.40 -13.43
CA LEU A 44 4.42 6.51 -14.30
C LEU A 44 5.17 6.55 -15.64
N VAL A 45 6.30 5.85 -15.76
CA VAL A 45 6.99 5.69 -17.05
C VAL A 45 6.42 4.49 -17.79
N PHE A 46 6.36 3.31 -17.18
CA PHE A 46 6.08 2.10 -17.95
C PHE A 46 4.58 1.85 -18.15
N PHE A 47 3.73 2.05 -17.12
CA PHE A 47 2.32 1.70 -17.23
C PHE A 47 1.57 2.53 -18.27
N PRO A 48 1.73 3.87 -18.37
CA PRO A 48 1.06 4.65 -19.41
C PRO A 48 1.47 4.27 -20.84
N ARG A 49 2.59 3.56 -21.02
CA ARG A 49 3.07 3.03 -22.32
C ARG A 49 2.58 1.61 -22.60
N GLY A 50 1.90 0.97 -21.66
CA GLY A 50 1.45 -0.43 -21.76
C GLY A 50 2.53 -1.44 -21.41
N GLU A 51 3.73 -1.00 -21.02
CA GLU A 51 4.87 -1.87 -20.68
C GLU A 51 4.70 -2.47 -19.26
N PHE A 52 3.59 -3.15 -19.00
CA PHE A 52 3.19 -3.59 -17.65
C PHE A 52 4.17 -4.56 -17.03
N PHE A 53 4.77 -5.45 -17.82
CA PHE A 53 5.76 -6.41 -17.32
C PHE A 53 6.99 -5.68 -16.78
N TRP A 54 7.59 -4.80 -17.58
CA TRP A 54 8.80 -4.06 -17.19
C TRP A 54 8.52 -3.08 -16.05
N GLY A 55 7.38 -2.38 -16.10
CA GLY A 55 6.94 -1.53 -14.99
C GLY A 55 6.81 -2.31 -13.69
N THR A 56 6.19 -3.49 -13.74
CA THR A 56 6.03 -4.37 -12.57
C THR A 56 7.38 -4.86 -12.05
N VAL A 57 8.32 -5.24 -12.92
CA VAL A 57 9.67 -5.65 -12.52
C VAL A 57 10.38 -4.50 -11.80
N VAL A 58 10.38 -3.29 -12.38
CA VAL A 58 10.99 -2.11 -11.76
C VAL A 58 10.36 -1.80 -10.41
N ILE A 59 9.04 -1.74 -10.32
CA ILE A 59 8.31 -1.49 -9.07
C ILE A 59 8.68 -2.54 -8.02
N THR A 60 8.66 -3.82 -8.38
CA THR A 60 8.97 -4.92 -7.45
C THR A 60 10.41 -4.80 -6.91
N LEU A 61 11.38 -4.44 -7.75
CA LEU A 61 12.76 -4.23 -7.32
C LEU A 61 12.88 -3.12 -6.27
N PHE A 62 12.12 -2.03 -6.44
CA PHE A 62 12.15 -0.90 -5.51
C PHE A 62 11.28 -1.12 -4.27
N VAL A 63 10.19 -1.90 -4.31
CA VAL A 63 9.42 -2.29 -3.12
C VAL A 63 10.28 -3.06 -2.10
N PHE A 64 11.31 -3.78 -2.55
CA PHE A 64 12.24 -4.42 -1.63
C PHE A 64 13.08 -3.43 -0.80
N SER A 65 13.16 -2.16 -1.19
CA SER A 65 13.87 -1.14 -0.41
C SER A 65 13.23 -0.88 0.96
N ASP A 66 11.91 -1.02 1.11
CA ASP A 66 11.19 -0.94 2.40
C ASP A 66 11.57 -2.09 3.35
N LEU A 67 11.96 -3.24 2.80
CA LEU A 67 12.50 -4.32 3.63
C LEU A 67 13.94 -4.02 4.07
N VAL A 68 14.70 -3.30 3.24
CA VAL A 68 16.08 -2.89 3.51
C VAL A 68 16.11 -1.79 4.55
N ASP A 69 15.35 -0.71 4.40
CA ASP A 69 15.34 0.43 5.33
C ASP A 69 14.89 0.02 6.73
N GLY A 70 13.88 -0.85 6.85
CA GLY A 70 13.39 -1.37 8.11
C GLY A 70 14.41 -2.31 8.75
N ASN A 71 15.19 -3.04 7.96
CA ASN A 71 16.33 -3.81 8.46
C ASN A 71 17.46 -2.89 8.93
N MET A 72 17.75 -1.81 8.19
CA MET A 72 18.75 -0.82 8.59
C MET A 72 18.36 -0.13 9.90
N ALA A 73 17.11 0.31 10.03
CA ALA A 73 16.57 0.92 11.24
C ALA A 73 16.70 -0.01 12.46
N ARG A 74 16.37 -1.30 12.29
CA ARG A 74 16.56 -2.33 13.34
C ARG A 74 18.03 -2.53 13.72
N GLN A 75 18.93 -2.63 12.74
CA GLN A 75 20.37 -2.81 13.00
C GLN A 75 20.98 -1.58 13.69
N LEU A 76 20.49 -0.39 13.38
CA LEU A 76 20.92 0.86 14.01
C LEU A 76 20.25 1.11 15.38
N GLY A 77 19.33 0.24 15.82
CA GLY A 77 18.55 0.44 17.04
C GLY A 77 17.65 1.69 17.01
N ARG A 78 17.29 2.16 15.82
CA ARG A 78 16.50 3.38 15.61
C ARG A 78 15.05 3.00 15.30
N SER A 79 14.13 3.32 16.22
CA SER A 79 12.71 3.48 15.89
C SER A 79 12.34 4.95 16.12
N SER A 80 11.78 5.60 15.12
CA SER A 80 11.45 7.02 15.21
C SER A 80 10.03 7.28 14.71
N ARG A 81 9.35 8.24 15.35
CA ARG A 81 8.04 8.72 14.90
C ARG A 81 8.13 9.32 13.49
N TRP A 82 9.26 9.95 13.17
CA TRP A 82 9.56 10.48 11.84
C TRP A 82 9.61 9.38 10.78
N GLY A 83 10.38 8.31 11.01
CA GLY A 83 10.49 7.20 10.05
C GLY A 83 9.15 6.52 9.80
N ALA A 84 8.34 6.30 10.84
CA ALA A 84 7.00 5.74 10.68
C ALA A 84 6.05 6.67 9.88
N PHE A 85 6.15 7.99 10.11
CA PHE A 85 5.41 8.98 9.32
C PHE A 85 5.87 9.01 7.87
N LEU A 86 7.18 8.97 7.64
CA LEU A 86 7.77 9.01 6.30
C LEU A 86 7.37 7.79 5.48
N ASP A 87 7.54 6.59 6.04
CA ASP A 87 7.16 5.30 5.46
C ASP A 87 5.68 5.28 5.06
N SER A 88 4.78 5.58 6.01
CA SER A 88 3.34 5.62 5.75
C SER A 88 2.90 6.71 4.75
N THR A 89 3.64 7.81 4.63
CA THR A 89 3.35 8.87 3.66
C THR A 89 3.81 8.45 2.26
N LEU A 90 5.04 7.97 2.15
CA LEU A 90 5.64 7.59 0.87
C LEU A 90 4.99 6.33 0.27
N ASP A 91 4.53 5.41 1.12
CA ASP A 91 3.66 4.30 0.73
C ASP A 91 2.43 4.75 -0.06
N ARG A 92 1.81 5.87 0.35
CA ARG A 92 0.62 6.40 -0.30
C ARG A 92 0.94 7.10 -1.61
N VAL A 93 2.12 7.70 -1.70
CA VAL A 93 2.64 8.27 -2.95
C VAL A 93 2.89 7.14 -3.95
N ALA A 94 3.55 6.06 -3.54
CA ALA A 94 3.79 4.86 -4.34
C ALA A 94 2.48 4.23 -4.82
N ASP A 95 1.53 3.94 -3.91
CA ASP A 95 0.21 3.40 -4.26
C ASP A 95 -0.52 4.30 -5.28
N SER A 96 -0.46 5.62 -5.10
CA SER A 96 -1.11 6.57 -6.00
C SER A 96 -0.48 6.57 -7.38
N ALA A 97 0.84 6.46 -7.47
CA ALA A 97 1.55 6.38 -8.74
C ALA A 97 1.22 5.08 -9.50
N ILE A 98 1.12 3.95 -8.80
CA ILE A 98 0.76 2.65 -9.39
C ILE A 98 -0.62 2.72 -10.05
N PHE A 99 -1.67 3.07 -9.30
CA PHE A 99 -3.02 3.15 -9.86
C PHE A 99 -3.20 4.33 -10.81
N GLY A 100 -2.47 5.43 -10.60
CA GLY A 100 -2.44 6.57 -11.52
C GLY A 100 -1.85 6.19 -12.88
N GLY A 101 -0.75 5.43 -12.90
CA GLY A 101 -0.14 4.92 -14.13
C GLY A 101 -1.07 3.99 -14.91
N LEU A 102 -1.81 3.11 -14.21
CA LEU A 102 -2.84 2.26 -14.81
C LEU A 102 -4.02 3.09 -15.36
N ALA A 103 -4.49 4.09 -14.61
CA ALA A 103 -5.55 4.98 -15.08
C ALA A 103 -5.12 5.76 -16.35
N LEU A 104 -3.87 6.25 -16.39
CA LEU A 104 -3.32 6.93 -17.56
C LEU A 104 -3.26 6.04 -18.80
N TRP A 105 -2.93 4.75 -18.64
CA TRP A 105 -3.00 3.80 -19.75
C TRP A 105 -4.42 3.67 -20.31
N TYR A 106 -5.40 3.41 -19.44
CA TYR A 106 -6.78 3.20 -19.87
C TYR A 106 -7.47 4.47 -20.38
N ALA A 107 -7.01 5.65 -19.95
CA ALA A 107 -7.41 6.94 -20.52
C ALA A 107 -6.75 7.24 -21.87
N GLY A 108 -5.62 6.61 -22.16
CA GLY A 108 -4.84 6.79 -23.39
C GLY A 108 -4.99 5.59 -24.32
N SER A 109 -3.88 4.91 -24.59
CA SER A 109 -3.81 3.83 -25.57
C SER A 109 -4.63 2.58 -25.24
N GLY A 110 -4.99 2.38 -23.96
CA GLY A 110 -5.88 1.31 -23.54
C GLY A 110 -7.35 1.55 -23.89
N ASP A 111 -7.74 2.80 -24.12
CA ASP A 111 -9.07 3.27 -24.56
C ASP A 111 -10.27 2.57 -23.88
N ASP A 112 -10.24 2.51 -22.54
CA ASP A 112 -11.33 1.92 -21.75
C ASP A 112 -11.68 2.85 -20.58
N ASN A 113 -12.71 3.67 -20.79
CA ASN A 113 -13.21 4.61 -19.79
C ASN A 113 -13.71 3.93 -18.51
N ILE A 114 -14.20 2.68 -18.60
CA ILE A 114 -14.69 1.94 -17.43
C ILE A 114 -13.49 1.53 -16.58
N LEU A 115 -12.47 0.92 -17.19
CA LEU A 115 -11.26 0.52 -16.45
C LEU A 115 -10.43 1.70 -15.97
N CYS A 116 -10.46 2.83 -16.67
CA CYS A 116 -9.93 4.10 -16.19
C CYS A 116 -10.64 4.51 -14.88
N ALA A 117 -11.98 4.55 -14.87
CA ALA A 117 -12.77 4.88 -13.69
C ALA A 117 -12.53 3.88 -12.53
N VAL A 118 -12.41 2.58 -12.82
CA VAL A 118 -12.08 1.55 -11.82
C VAL A 118 -10.67 1.76 -11.25
N SER A 119 -9.69 2.12 -12.08
CA SER A 119 -8.32 2.41 -11.62
C SER A 119 -8.29 3.63 -10.70
N ILE A 120 -9.00 4.70 -11.08
CA ILE A 120 -9.18 5.89 -10.24
C ILE A 120 -9.90 5.52 -8.93
N PHE A 121 -10.92 4.67 -8.98
CA PHE A 121 -11.61 4.19 -7.79
C PHE A 121 -10.66 3.41 -6.87
N CYS A 122 -9.81 2.52 -7.41
CA CYS A 122 -8.82 1.79 -6.61
C CYS A 122 -7.82 2.73 -5.94
N LEU A 123 -7.37 3.77 -6.65
CA LEU A 123 -6.53 4.83 -6.10
C LEU A 123 -7.25 5.52 -4.93
N ALA A 124 -8.43 6.11 -5.20
CA ALA A 124 -9.18 6.89 -4.23
C ALA A 124 -9.56 6.07 -3.00
N SER A 125 -10.13 4.88 -3.20
CA SER A 125 -10.53 3.99 -2.10
C SER A 125 -9.33 3.53 -1.26
N GLY A 126 -8.17 3.24 -1.87
CA GLY A 126 -6.93 2.94 -1.14
C GLY A 126 -6.46 4.08 -0.24
N GLN A 127 -6.64 5.33 -0.70
CA GLN A 127 -6.39 6.51 0.11
C GLN A 127 -7.42 6.62 1.25
N VAL A 128 -8.71 6.50 0.97
CA VAL A 128 -9.74 6.63 2.01
C VAL A 128 -9.58 5.54 3.09
N VAL A 129 -9.34 4.28 2.71
CA VAL A 129 -9.09 3.18 3.66
C VAL A 129 -7.96 3.51 4.63
N SER A 130 -6.84 4.03 4.11
CA SER A 130 -5.68 4.40 4.92
C SER A 130 -5.95 5.65 5.77
N TYR A 131 -6.71 6.62 5.25
CA TYR A 131 -7.09 7.82 5.98
C TYR A 131 -8.05 7.53 7.14
N THR A 132 -9.05 6.68 6.95
CA THR A 132 -10.00 6.30 8.00
C THR A 132 -9.30 5.70 9.22
N LYS A 133 -8.25 4.89 8.99
CA LYS A 133 -7.43 4.36 10.09
C LYS A 133 -6.65 5.46 10.80
N ALA A 134 -5.88 6.25 10.05
CA ALA A 134 -5.08 7.34 10.63
C ALA A 134 -5.96 8.35 11.38
N ARG A 135 -7.15 8.66 10.86
CA ARG A 135 -8.08 9.60 11.49
C ARG A 135 -8.72 9.01 12.75
N GLY A 136 -9.10 7.73 12.74
CA GLY A 136 -9.63 7.05 13.92
C GLY A 136 -8.59 6.99 15.05
N GLU A 137 -7.34 6.64 14.73
CA GLU A 137 -6.24 6.65 15.71
C GLU A 137 -5.96 8.07 16.24
N ALA A 138 -6.06 9.10 15.38
CA ALA A 138 -5.84 10.50 15.78
C ALA A 138 -6.91 11.04 16.75
N ILE A 139 -8.13 10.46 16.74
CA ILE A 139 -9.19 10.80 17.72
C ILE A 139 -9.22 9.83 18.91
N GLY A 140 -8.18 8.99 19.07
CA GLY A 140 -8.02 8.10 20.22
C GLY A 140 -8.81 6.79 20.15
N LEU A 141 -9.41 6.46 18.99
CA LEU A 141 -10.17 5.22 18.84
C LEU A 141 -9.26 4.06 18.41
N PRO A 142 -9.42 2.86 18.99
CA PRO A 142 -8.66 1.68 18.60
C PRO A 142 -9.17 1.14 17.24
N VAL A 143 -8.52 1.50 16.13
CA VAL A 143 -8.86 0.98 14.80
C VAL A 143 -8.16 -0.37 14.55
N ALA A 144 -8.51 -1.39 15.34
CA ALA A 144 -7.86 -2.70 15.34
C ALA A 144 -8.54 -3.75 14.42
N VAL A 145 -9.27 -3.33 13.39
CA VAL A 145 -9.96 -4.25 12.47
C VAL A 145 -9.16 -4.41 11.19
N ASN A 146 -8.74 -5.65 10.93
CA ASN A 146 -8.11 -6.03 9.67
C ASN A 146 -9.17 -5.98 8.56
N GLY A 147 -8.90 -5.20 7.52
CA GLY A 147 -9.75 -5.15 6.33
C GLY A 147 -9.66 -6.43 5.53
N LEU A 148 -10.68 -6.73 4.71
CA LEU A 148 -10.62 -7.89 3.81
C LEU A 148 -9.51 -7.77 2.77
N VAL A 149 -9.31 -6.58 2.21
CA VAL A 149 -8.21 -6.24 1.30
C VAL A 149 -7.47 -5.04 1.88
N GLU A 150 -6.32 -5.30 2.50
CA GLU A 150 -5.46 -4.23 2.99
C GLU A 150 -4.49 -3.77 1.88
N ARG A 151 -3.53 -2.93 2.28
CA ARG A 151 -2.57 -2.36 1.33
C ARG A 151 -1.76 -3.44 0.63
N ALA A 152 -1.22 -4.40 1.38
CA ALA A 152 -0.35 -5.45 0.84
C ALA A 152 -1.10 -6.33 -0.17
N GLU A 153 -2.33 -6.74 0.14
CA GLU A 153 -3.16 -7.55 -0.77
C GLU A 153 -3.48 -6.78 -2.04
N ARG A 154 -3.85 -5.50 -1.93
CA ARG A 154 -4.12 -4.63 -3.08
C ARG A 154 -2.91 -4.55 -4.02
N LEU A 155 -1.72 -4.25 -3.47
CA LEU A 155 -0.50 -4.13 -4.26
C LEU A 155 -0.12 -5.47 -4.91
N VAL A 156 -0.16 -6.58 -4.16
CA VAL A 156 0.20 -7.89 -4.69
C VAL A 156 -0.75 -8.30 -5.82
N ILE A 157 -2.07 -8.17 -5.63
CA ILE A 157 -3.05 -8.54 -6.65
C ILE A 157 -2.84 -7.70 -7.92
N SER A 158 -2.73 -6.38 -7.78
CA SER A 158 -2.58 -5.49 -8.94
C SER A 158 -1.24 -5.68 -9.66
N LEU A 159 -0.12 -5.79 -8.95
CA LEU A 159 1.20 -5.92 -9.57
C LEU A 159 1.39 -7.29 -10.21
N VAL A 160 0.95 -8.38 -9.56
CA VAL A 160 1.04 -9.72 -10.17
C VAL A 160 0.18 -9.77 -11.43
N ALA A 161 -1.05 -9.26 -11.38
CA ALA A 161 -1.92 -9.24 -12.55
C ALA A 161 -1.40 -8.33 -13.67
N ALA A 162 -0.84 -7.15 -13.35
CA ALA A 162 -0.21 -6.27 -14.33
C ALA A 162 1.01 -6.93 -14.98
N GLY A 163 1.89 -7.53 -14.18
CA GLY A 163 3.07 -8.23 -14.68
C GLY A 163 2.72 -9.40 -15.60
N LEU A 164 1.74 -10.22 -15.20
CA LEU A 164 1.25 -11.32 -16.02
C LEU A 164 0.54 -10.83 -17.28
N ALA A 165 -0.30 -9.79 -17.19
CA ALA A 165 -0.94 -9.18 -18.35
C ALA A 165 0.08 -8.65 -19.37
N GLY A 166 1.19 -8.08 -18.89
CA GLY A 166 2.31 -7.65 -19.73
C GLY A 166 3.06 -8.78 -20.44
N LEU A 167 2.86 -10.06 -20.06
CA LEU A 167 3.42 -11.19 -20.81
C LEU A 167 2.78 -11.37 -22.19
N HIS A 168 1.67 -10.66 -22.47
CA HIS A 168 1.09 -10.57 -23.80
C HIS A 168 2.11 -10.10 -24.85
N ASP A 169 3.02 -9.18 -24.49
CA ASP A 169 4.08 -8.67 -25.37
C ASP A 169 5.08 -9.77 -25.78
N PHE A 170 5.10 -10.88 -25.04
CA PHE A 170 5.92 -12.07 -25.31
C PHE A 170 5.11 -13.19 -25.99
N GLY A 171 3.91 -12.91 -26.49
CA GLY A 171 3.11 -13.83 -27.29
C GLY A 171 2.23 -14.79 -26.49
N VAL A 172 1.91 -14.49 -25.22
CA VAL A 172 0.96 -15.29 -24.43
C VAL A 172 -0.48 -14.80 -24.68
N PRO A 173 -1.31 -15.53 -25.45
CA PRO A 173 -2.63 -15.04 -25.83
C PRO A 173 -3.61 -15.08 -24.64
N GLY A 174 -4.44 -14.03 -24.51
CA GLY A 174 -5.53 -13.97 -23.55
C GLY A 174 -5.13 -13.60 -22.11
N ILE A 175 -3.84 -13.52 -21.80
CA ILE A 175 -3.36 -13.20 -20.45
C ILE A 175 -3.65 -11.76 -20.03
N GLN A 176 -3.87 -10.85 -21.00
CA GLN A 176 -4.22 -9.46 -20.73
C GLN A 176 -5.51 -9.27 -19.93
N VAL A 177 -6.40 -10.28 -19.91
CA VAL A 177 -7.66 -10.25 -19.14
C VAL A 177 -7.43 -10.22 -17.61
N LEU A 178 -6.25 -10.66 -17.15
CA LEU A 178 -5.95 -10.75 -15.73
C LEU A 178 -5.95 -9.38 -15.04
N LEU A 179 -5.43 -8.34 -15.70
CA LEU A 179 -5.35 -7.00 -15.14
C LEU A 179 -6.75 -6.37 -14.94
N PRO A 180 -7.65 -6.34 -15.94
CA PRO A 180 -9.04 -5.90 -15.74
C PRO A 180 -9.76 -6.64 -14.61
N VAL A 181 -9.63 -7.97 -14.56
CA VAL A 181 -10.25 -8.80 -13.50
C VAL A 181 -9.70 -8.43 -12.13
N ALA A 182 -8.38 -8.27 -12.01
CA ALA A 182 -7.73 -7.88 -10.77
C ALA A 182 -8.17 -6.49 -10.30
N LEU A 183 -8.32 -5.52 -11.21
CA LEU A 183 -8.81 -4.17 -10.87
C LEU A 183 -10.24 -4.21 -10.31
N TRP A 184 -11.14 -5.00 -10.88
CA TRP A 184 -12.48 -5.18 -10.33
C TRP A 184 -12.48 -5.86 -8.97
N ILE A 185 -11.65 -6.89 -8.78
CA ILE A 185 -11.48 -7.56 -7.48
C ILE A 185 -10.98 -6.58 -6.43
N VAL A 186 -9.95 -5.79 -6.75
CA VAL A 186 -9.39 -4.78 -5.85
C VAL A 186 -10.40 -3.68 -5.54
N ALA A 187 -11.16 -3.21 -6.53
CA ALA A 187 -12.20 -2.22 -6.33
C ALA A 187 -13.29 -2.74 -5.37
N ALA A 188 -13.83 -3.93 -5.63
CA ALA A 188 -14.83 -4.54 -4.76
C ALA A 188 -14.29 -4.78 -3.34
N GLY A 189 -13.08 -5.34 -3.23
CA GLY A 189 -12.43 -5.59 -1.93
C GLY A 189 -12.12 -4.31 -1.15
N SER A 190 -11.72 -3.23 -1.84
CA SER A 190 -11.47 -1.92 -1.22
C SER A 190 -12.77 -1.27 -0.74
N MET A 191 -13.87 -1.43 -1.48
CA MET A 191 -15.19 -0.97 -1.05
C MET A 191 -15.66 -1.69 0.22
N VAL A 192 -15.56 -3.03 0.23
CA VAL A 192 -15.91 -3.83 1.42
C VAL A 192 -15.07 -3.41 2.63
N THR A 193 -13.76 -3.25 2.43
CA THR A 193 -12.83 -2.84 3.50
C THR A 193 -13.15 -1.45 4.03
N LEU A 194 -13.52 -0.51 3.15
CA LEU A 194 -13.93 0.83 3.55
C LEU A 194 -15.17 0.79 4.45
N VAL A 195 -16.21 0.04 4.04
CA VAL A 195 -17.43 -0.13 4.83
C VAL A 195 -17.13 -0.75 6.19
N GLN A 196 -16.31 -1.82 6.23
CA GLN A 196 -15.89 -2.46 7.49
C GLN A 196 -15.23 -1.46 8.44
N ARG A 197 -14.31 -0.62 7.94
CA ARG A 197 -13.62 0.39 8.76
C ARG A 197 -14.56 1.48 9.26
N VAL A 198 -15.47 1.98 8.42
CA VAL A 198 -16.44 2.99 8.83
C VAL A 198 -17.40 2.45 9.88
N VAL A 199 -17.91 1.23 9.71
CA VAL A 199 -18.79 0.58 10.70
C VAL A 199 -18.06 0.38 12.03
N THR A 200 -16.79 -0.04 11.97
CA THR A 200 -15.95 -0.17 13.17
C THR A 200 -15.81 1.17 13.88
N VAL A 201 -15.36 2.21 13.19
CA VAL A 201 -15.17 3.54 13.79
C VAL A 201 -16.47 4.07 14.39
N ARG A 202 -17.62 3.85 13.74
CA ARG A 202 -18.93 4.21 14.28
C ARG A 202 -19.23 3.48 15.59
N ARG A 203 -18.98 2.18 15.66
CA ARG A 203 -19.21 1.38 16.87
C ARG A 203 -18.30 1.82 18.02
N GLU A 204 -17.00 1.92 17.76
CA GLU A 204 -16.02 2.33 18.78
C GLU A 204 -16.30 3.76 19.29
N SER A 205 -16.72 4.68 18.41
CA SER A 205 -17.13 6.02 18.81
C SER A 205 -18.35 5.99 19.73
N ALA A 206 -19.38 5.20 19.40
CA ALA A 206 -20.58 5.10 20.21
C ALA A 206 -20.31 4.49 21.60
N GLU A 207 -19.40 3.50 21.67
CA GLU A 207 -18.96 2.90 22.94
C GLU A 207 -18.17 3.91 23.80
N ALA A 208 -17.28 4.70 23.17
CA ALA A 208 -16.53 5.75 23.85
C ALA A 208 -17.44 6.86 24.42
N ASP A 209 -18.42 7.32 23.63
CA ASP A 209 -19.37 8.35 24.06
C ASP A 209 -20.27 7.86 25.21
N ALA A 210 -20.73 6.60 25.16
CA ALA A 210 -21.52 5.99 26.23
C ALA A 210 -20.74 5.86 27.55
N ALA A 211 -19.45 5.50 27.48
CA ALA A 211 -18.57 5.44 28.65
C ALA A 211 -18.29 6.83 29.24
N GLY A 212 -18.11 7.85 28.38
CA GLY A 212 -17.95 9.24 28.80
C GLY A 212 -19.19 9.80 29.52
N GLY A 213 -20.40 9.48 29.02
CA GLY A 213 -21.67 9.89 29.63
C GLY A 213 -21.89 9.31 31.03
N THR A 214 -21.52 8.05 31.24
CA THR A 214 -21.70 7.36 32.54
C THR A 214 -20.79 7.94 33.63
N THR A 215 -19.62 8.44 33.26
CA THR A 215 -18.67 9.04 34.20
C THR A 215 -19.15 10.42 34.70
N GLN A 216 -19.75 11.22 33.82
CA GLN A 216 -20.29 12.55 34.19
C GLN A 216 -21.54 12.48 35.08
N GLU A 217 -22.42 11.50 34.87
CA GLU A 217 -23.59 11.30 35.76
C GLU A 217 -23.18 10.88 37.18
N SER A 218 -22.10 10.08 37.32
CA SER A 218 -21.59 9.67 38.63
C SER A 218 -20.93 10.82 39.41
N GLU A 219 -20.28 11.78 38.73
CA GLU A 219 -19.69 12.95 39.36
C GLU A 219 -20.72 14.03 39.69
N ALA A 220 -21.80 14.14 38.92
CA ALA A 220 -22.88 15.11 39.18
C ALA A 220 -23.82 14.71 40.34
N THR A 221 -23.73 13.46 40.81
CA THR A 221 -24.58 12.92 41.89
C THR A 221 -23.85 12.88 43.26
N GLN A 222 -22.59 13.31 43.33
CA GLN A 222 -21.83 13.52 44.58
C GLN A 222 -21.81 14.99 44.98
#